data_AF-K7M795-F1
#
_entry.id   AF-K7M795-F1
#
_cell.length_a   1.000
_cell.length_b   1.000
_cell.length_c   1.000
_cell.angle_alpha   90.00
_cell.angle_beta   90.00
_cell.angle_gamma   90.00
#
_symmetry.space_group_name_H-M   'P 1'
#
loop_
_entity.id
_entity.type
_entity.pdbx_description
1 polymer ?
#
loop_
_entity_poly.entity_id
_entity_poly.type
_entity_poly.pdbx_seq_one_letter_code
_entity_poly.pdbx_strand_id
1 'polypeptide(L)'
;MNVQQNINFIKKKRVSDLSSLTTSNGPLIFVGEWSSDWKVHNASKKDQQKFTQVQVDVYSRAKFGWAYWAYKCDSNFWSIKWMIEKNYIKL
;
A
#
# COMPACT_ATOMS: atom_id res chain seq x y z
N MET A 1 4.00 -16.17 -2.66
CA MET A 1 4.97 -15.18 -2.13
C MET A 1 4.85 -15.14 -0.62
N ASN A 2 5.95 -15.22 0.12
CA ASN A 2 5.96 -15.00 1.57
C ASN A 2 5.94 -13.50 1.92
N VAL A 3 5.90 -13.16 3.22
CA VAL A 3 5.91 -11.77 3.72
C VAL A 3 7.03 -10.94 3.07
N GLN A 4 8.27 -11.43 3.13
CA GLN A 4 9.44 -10.67 2.65
C GLN A 4 9.44 -10.53 1.12
N GLN A 5 8.98 -11.55 0.38
CA GLN A 5 8.83 -11.48 -1.07
C GLN A 5 7.80 -10.43 -1.49
N ASN A 6 6.64 -10.35 -0.82
CA ASN A 6 5.64 -9.30 -1.09
C ASN A 6 6.20 -7.91 -0.77
N ILE A 7 6.88 -7.74 0.36
CA ILE A 7 7.54 -6.47 0.72
C ILE A 7 8.59 -6.07 -0.33
N ASN A 8 9.43 -7.02 -0.74
CA ASN A 8 10.45 -6.77 -1.75
C ASN A 8 9.83 -6.40 -3.11
N PHE A 9 8.70 -7.02 -3.46
CA PHE A 9 7.96 -6.69 -4.67
C PHE A 9 7.50 -5.23 -4.65
N ILE A 10 6.91 -4.76 -3.56
CA ILE A 10 6.51 -3.34 -3.43
C ILE A 10 7.74 -2.41 -3.50
N LYS A 11 8.79 -2.69 -2.73
CA LYS A 11 10.00 -1.86 -2.67
C LYS A 11 10.80 -1.80 -3.97
N LYS A 12 10.71 -2.81 -4.83
CA LYS A 12 11.45 -2.86 -6.09
C LYS A 12 10.54 -2.55 -7.27
N LYS A 13 9.53 -3.40 -7.49
CA LYS A 13 8.69 -3.35 -8.70
C LYS A 13 7.77 -2.13 -8.69
N ARG A 14 6.99 -1.92 -7.62
CA ARG A 14 6.07 -0.77 -7.55
C ARG A 14 6.81 0.57 -7.51
N VAL A 15 7.93 0.63 -6.80
CA VAL A 15 8.85 1.77 -6.83
C VAL A 15 9.34 2.07 -8.25
N SER A 16 9.81 1.06 -8.99
CA SER A 16 10.29 1.23 -10.36
C SER A 16 9.17 1.70 -11.29
N ASP A 17 7.98 1.09 -11.19
CA ASP A 17 6.82 1.45 -12.01
C ASP A 17 6.42 2.91 -11.76
N LEU A 18 6.27 3.32 -10.50
CA LEU A 18 5.93 4.70 -10.15
C LEU A 18 7.01 5.71 -10.60
N SER A 19 8.30 5.35 -10.45
CA SER A 19 9.40 6.20 -10.88
C SER A 19 9.42 6.37 -12.41
N SER A 20 9.07 5.33 -13.17
CA SER A 20 9.04 5.38 -14.64
C SER A 20 7.95 6.32 -15.20
N LEU A 21 6.89 6.57 -14.43
CA LEU A 21 5.82 7.49 -14.77
C LEU A 21 6.11 8.93 -14.31
N THR A 22 7.03 9.12 -13.36
CA THR A 22 7.31 10.42 -12.74
C THR A 22 8.36 11.16 -13.56
N THR A 23 7.94 12.23 -14.23
CA THR A 23 8.85 13.13 -14.96
C THR A 23 8.90 14.51 -14.31
N SER A 24 9.92 15.32 -14.60
CA SER A 24 10.12 16.64 -13.97
C SER A 24 9.02 17.64 -14.31
N ASN A 25 8.51 17.60 -15.55
CA ASN A 25 7.51 18.52 -16.10
C ASN A 25 6.27 17.81 -16.64
N GLY A 26 6.03 16.57 -16.21
CA GLY A 26 4.85 15.79 -16.63
C GLY A 26 3.65 15.99 -15.71
N PRO A 27 2.54 15.30 -16.01
CA PRO A 27 1.36 15.30 -15.14
C PRO A 27 1.70 14.75 -13.76
N LEU A 28 0.99 15.24 -12.74
CA LEU A 28 1.08 14.68 -11.39
C LEU A 28 0.45 13.29 -11.38
N ILE A 29 1.13 12.33 -10.76
CA ILE A 29 0.69 10.94 -10.68
C ILE A 29 -0.13 10.72 -9.41
N PHE A 30 -1.27 10.04 -9.56
CA PHE A 30 -2.15 9.60 -8.48
C PHE A 30 -2.24 8.08 -8.47
N VAL A 31 -2.02 7.45 -7.31
CA VAL A 31 -2.32 6.02 -7.14
C VAL A 31 -3.77 5.88 -6.72
N GLY A 32 -4.65 5.67 -7.70
CA GLY A 32 -6.10 5.73 -7.51
C GLY A 32 -6.68 4.70 -6.56
N GLU A 33 -6.13 3.48 -6.55
CA GLU A 33 -6.60 2.40 -5.71
C GLU A 33 -5.45 1.49 -5.29
N TRP A 34 -5.40 1.19 -3.99
CA TRP A 34 -4.57 0.13 -3.42
C TRP A 34 -5.18 -0.35 -2.11
N SER A 35 -4.84 -1.56 -1.68
CA SER A 35 -5.27 -2.10 -0.39
C SER A 35 -4.13 -2.84 0.30
N SER A 36 -4.30 -3.16 1.58
CA SER A 36 -3.34 -3.93 2.35
C SER A 36 -3.58 -5.43 2.28
N ASP A 37 -4.61 -5.86 1.57
CA ASP A 37 -4.94 -7.27 1.46
C ASP A 37 -3.94 -8.01 0.57
N TRP A 38 -3.65 -9.26 0.94
CA TRP A 38 -2.67 -10.09 0.26
C TRP A 38 -2.89 -11.57 0.57
N LYS A 39 -2.33 -12.45 -0.29
CA LYS A 39 -2.53 -13.91 -0.20
C LYS A 39 -1.57 -14.60 0.78
N VAL A 40 -0.98 -13.88 1.74
CA VAL A 40 -0.06 -14.46 2.72
C VAL A 40 -0.86 -15.05 3.87
N HIS A 41 -0.92 -16.38 3.95
CA HIS A 41 -1.53 -17.08 5.07
C HIS A 41 -0.67 -16.95 6.33
N ASN A 42 -1.31 -16.88 7.50
CA ASN A 42 -0.67 -16.84 8.83
C ASN A 42 0.32 -15.67 9.05
N ALA A 43 0.16 -14.55 8.32
CA ALA A 43 0.94 -13.35 8.60
C ALA A 43 0.59 -12.80 9.99
N SER A 44 1.61 -12.41 10.77
CA SER A 44 1.37 -11.76 12.06
C SER A 44 0.81 -10.35 11.85
N LYS A 45 0.20 -9.76 12.89
CA LYS A 45 -0.19 -8.33 12.86
C LYS A 45 0.98 -7.42 12.49
N LYS A 46 2.20 -7.74 12.96
CA LYS A 46 3.41 -6.99 12.66
C LYS A 46 3.82 -7.11 11.19
N ASP A 47 3.64 -8.28 10.58
CA ASP A 47 3.89 -8.47 9.15
C ASP A 47 2.92 -7.65 8.31
N GLN A 48 1.64 -7.67 8.68
CA GLN A 48 0.60 -6.88 8.03
C GLN A 48 0.87 -5.37 8.14
N GLN A 49 1.24 -4.89 9.33
CA GLN A 49 1.63 -3.50 9.56
C GLN A 49 2.84 -3.12 8.69
N LYS A 50 3.88 -3.96 8.68
CA LYS A 50 5.10 -3.73 7.88
C LYS A 50 4.78 -3.67 6.38
N PHE A 51 3.94 -4.56 5.87
CA PHE A 51 3.54 -4.55 4.47
C PHE A 51 2.72 -3.32 4.11
N THR A 52 1.75 -2.98 4.95
CA THR A 52 0.91 -1.79 4.78
C THR A 52 1.76 -0.51 4.78
N GLN A 53 2.67 -0.37 5.74
CA GLN A 53 3.57 0.78 5.83
C GLN A 53 4.44 0.91 4.59
N VAL A 54 5.01 -0.19 4.09
CA VAL A 54 5.83 -0.17 2.87
C VAL A 54 5.03 0.29 1.65
N GLN A 55 3.74 -0.06 1.56
CA GLN A 55 2.88 0.46 0.50
C GLN A 55 2.64 1.97 0.65
N VAL A 56 2.36 2.46 1.86
CA VAL A 56 2.24 3.91 2.14
C VAL A 56 3.52 4.65 1.78
N ASP A 57 4.69 4.15 2.18
CA ASP A 57 5.99 4.77 1.90
C ASP A 57 6.25 4.88 0.38
N VAL A 58 5.87 3.85 -0.37
CA VAL A 58 6.06 3.82 -1.84
C VAL A 58 5.04 4.70 -2.56
N TYR A 59 3.75 4.58 -2.23
CA TYR A 59 2.70 5.33 -2.92
C TYR A 59 2.68 6.81 -2.52
N SER A 60 3.18 7.18 -1.33
CA SER A 60 3.40 8.59 -0.95
C SER A 60 4.45 9.30 -1.80
N ARG A 61 5.16 8.59 -2.68
CA ARG A 61 6.03 9.21 -3.70
C ARG A 61 5.26 9.72 -4.92
N ALA A 62 3.99 9.35 -5.08
CA ALA A 62 3.13 9.86 -6.13
C ALA A 62 2.75 11.32 -5.79
N LYS A 63 3.13 12.27 -6.65
CA LYS A 63 3.05 13.71 -6.33
C LYS A 63 1.62 14.25 -6.20
N PHE A 64 0.61 13.57 -6.78
CA PHE A 64 -0.80 13.92 -6.58
C PHE A 64 -1.44 13.15 -5.40
N GLY A 65 -0.69 12.26 -4.75
CA GLY A 65 -1.16 11.44 -3.64
C GLY A 65 -1.66 10.05 -4.06
N TRP A 66 -2.48 9.47 -3.20
CA TRP A 66 -3.03 8.12 -3.36
C TRP A 66 -4.37 8.00 -2.65
N ALA A 67 -5.17 7.00 -3.03
CA ALA A 67 -6.38 6.63 -2.31
C ALA A 67 -6.40 5.12 -2.00
N TYR A 68 -6.81 4.81 -0.78
CA TYR A 68 -7.00 3.43 -0.35
C TYR A 68 -8.35 2.92 -0.82
N TRP A 69 -8.37 1.76 -1.46
CA TRP A 69 -9.60 1.02 -1.74
C TRP A 69 -9.87 0.04 -0.59
N ALA A 70 -10.88 0.25 0.25
CA ALA A 70 -11.86 1.34 0.29
C ALA A 70 -11.96 1.96 1.69
N TYR A 71 -12.73 3.04 1.84
CA TYR A 71 -12.99 3.63 3.15
C TYR A 71 -13.59 2.62 4.14
N LYS A 72 -14.65 1.93 3.72
CA LYS A 72 -15.35 0.88 4.46
C LYS A 72 -15.86 -0.19 3.49
N CYS A 73 -15.65 -1.45 3.81
CA CYS A 73 -16.29 -2.60 3.17
C CYS A 73 -16.33 -3.79 4.16
N ASP A 74 -16.92 -4.90 3.76
CA ASP A 74 -17.11 -6.09 4.61
C ASP A 74 -15.82 -6.90 4.85
N SER A 75 -14.75 -6.60 4.11
CA SER A 75 -13.46 -7.26 4.26
C SER A 75 -12.46 -6.40 5.06
N ASN A 76 -11.94 -6.95 6.16
CA ASN A 76 -11.12 -6.25 7.14
C ASN A 76 -9.93 -5.49 6.53
N PHE A 77 -9.05 -6.18 5.78
CA PHE A 77 -7.86 -5.57 5.17
C PHE A 77 -8.17 -4.71 3.94
N TRP A 78 -9.39 -4.74 3.43
CA TRP A 78 -9.87 -3.82 2.39
C TRP A 78 -10.58 -2.60 2.97
N SER A 79 -10.81 -2.53 4.28
CA SER A 79 -11.49 -1.43 4.95
C SER A 79 -10.47 -0.57 5.70
N ILE A 80 -10.12 0.61 5.16
CA ILE A 80 -9.15 1.48 5.83
C ILE A 80 -9.64 1.93 7.21
N LYS A 81 -10.96 2.12 7.37
CA LYS A 81 -11.58 2.41 8.66
C LYS A 81 -11.26 1.31 9.68
N TRP A 82 -11.47 0.05 9.31
CA TRP A 82 -11.17 -1.09 10.19
C TRP A 82 -9.67 -1.16 10.50
N MET A 83 -8.81 -0.93 9.50
CA MET A 83 -7.36 -0.94 9.65
C MET A 83 -6.86 0.10 10.66
N ILE A 84 -7.40 1.32 10.62
CA ILE A 84 -7.09 2.39 11.57
C ILE A 84 -7.61 2.01 12.97
N GLU A 85 -8.88 1.61 13.08
CA GLU A 85 -9.51 1.25 14.37
C GLU A 85 -8.84 0.07 15.07
N LYS A 86 -8.28 -0.87 14.30
CA LYS A 86 -7.54 -2.03 14.84
C LYS A 86 -6.03 -1.81 14.89
N ASN A 87 -5.55 -0.59 14.66
CA ASN A 87 -4.14 -0.21 14.72
C ASN A 87 -3.22 -1.02 13.79
N TYR A 88 -3.69 -1.35 12.58
CA TYR A 88 -2.87 -1.97 11.53
C TYR A 88 -2.16 -0.93 10.65
N ILE A 89 -2.65 0.29 10.59
CA ILE A 89 -2.06 1.41 9.88
C ILE A 89 -2.17 2.68 10.73
N LYS A 90 -1.18 3.56 10.63
CA LYS A 90 -1.23 4.95 11.11
C LYS A 90 -0.88 5.83 9.92
N LEU A 91 -1.76 6.77 9.61
CA LEU A 91 -1.62 7.72 8.52
C LEU A 91 -1.34 9.11 9.07
#